data_AF-A0A527HDC3-F1
#
_entry.id   AF-A0A527HDC3-F1
#
_cell.length_a   1.000
_cell.length_b   1.000
_cell.length_c   1.000
_cell.angle_alpha   90.00
_cell.angle_beta   90.00
_cell.angle_gamma   90.00
#
_symmetry.space_group_name_H-M   'P 1'
#
loop_
_entity.id
_entity.type
_entity.pdbx_description
1 polymer ?
#
loop_
_entity_poly.entity_id
_entity_poly.type
_entity_poly.pdbx_seq_one_letter_code
_entity_poly.pdbx_strand_id
1 'polypeptide(L)'
;KVINAQALVTGSVSKEADGRIRAQYRLWDTFAGQQMAGEQFFANDANQRRVAHIIADAIYERLTGEKGYFDTRVVFIDESGAKNARKKRLAIMDQDGANVRYLSDGRSIVLTPRFSPNRQEITYMSYESGQPRVYLLQIETGQRELVGNFPGMTFAPRFSPDGQKVIMSLLRDDGNSNIFAMDLRSRSTTRLTNSTAIDTSPSYSPDGSKVVFTSDRGGRAQIYSMGADGSGQTRISFGDGVYSTPVWSPRGDLIAFTKQTGGEFQIGVMKTDGSGERILSSGFQQEGPTWAPNGRVLMFFRDSAGGPKLVSVDLTGRNEQSIPTANFASDPAWSPLLE
;
A
#
# COMPACT_ATOMS: atom_id res chain seq x y z
N LYS A 1 -24.42 28.85 6.53
CA LYS A 1 -24.24 30.18 5.92
C LYS A 1 -23.25 31.07 6.69
N VAL A 2 -23.41 31.28 8.00
CA VAL A 2 -22.51 32.14 8.81
C VAL A 2 -21.03 31.71 8.75
N ILE A 3 -20.75 30.41 8.72
CA ILE A 3 -19.39 29.85 8.64
C ILE A 3 -18.94 29.47 7.21
N ASN A 4 -19.69 29.87 6.18
CA ASN A 4 -19.43 29.54 4.77
C ASN A 4 -19.27 28.03 4.43
N ALA A 5 -19.79 27.13 5.27
CA ALA A 5 -19.80 25.69 4.98
C ALA A 5 -20.74 25.38 3.80
N GLN A 6 -20.21 24.82 2.72
CA GLN A 6 -20.97 24.50 1.50
C GLN A 6 -21.88 23.27 1.65
N ALA A 7 -21.48 22.32 2.48
CA ALA A 7 -22.23 21.10 2.74
C ALA A 7 -22.45 20.86 4.24
N LEU A 8 -23.54 20.17 4.57
CA LEU A 8 -23.86 19.71 5.93
C LEU A 8 -24.23 18.23 5.89
N VAL A 9 -23.58 17.43 6.73
CA VAL A 9 -23.97 16.05 7.00
C VAL A 9 -24.79 16.00 8.27
N THR A 10 -25.94 15.35 8.21
CA THR A 10 -26.77 15.02 9.37
C THR A 10 -27.01 13.52 9.38
N GLY A 11 -27.26 12.92 10.53
CA GLY A 11 -27.54 11.50 10.60
C GLY A 11 -28.12 11.09 11.95
N SER A 12 -28.56 9.84 12.01
CA SER A 12 -29.02 9.22 13.25
C SER A 12 -28.64 7.75 13.27
N VAL A 13 -28.34 7.24 14.46
CA VAL A 13 -28.06 5.84 14.71
C VAL A 13 -29.04 5.33 15.76
N SER A 14 -29.76 4.26 15.48
CA SER A 14 -30.71 3.62 16.39
C SER A 14 -30.51 2.10 16.42
N LYS A 15 -30.92 1.45 17.51
CA LYS A 15 -30.96 0.00 17.60
C LYS A 15 -32.37 -0.50 17.30
N GLU A 16 -32.50 -1.44 16.38
CA GLU A 16 -33.74 -2.10 15.99
C GLU A 16 -34.13 -3.17 17.01
N ALA A 17 -35.39 -3.59 17.00
CA ALA A 17 -35.92 -4.59 17.93
C ALA A 17 -35.21 -5.95 17.83
N ASP A 18 -34.67 -6.28 16.66
CA ASP A 18 -33.88 -7.50 16.41
C ASP A 18 -32.40 -7.38 16.81
N GLY A 19 -32.02 -6.25 17.43
CA GLY A 19 -30.66 -5.99 17.89
C GLY A 19 -29.71 -5.44 16.82
N ARG A 20 -30.12 -5.32 15.55
CA ARG A 20 -29.32 -4.64 14.53
C ARG A 20 -29.27 -3.13 14.78
N ILE A 21 -28.24 -2.49 14.27
CA ILE A 21 -28.14 -1.04 14.20
C ILE A 21 -28.64 -0.56 12.86
N ARG A 22 -29.48 0.47 12.91
CA ARG A 22 -29.86 1.29 11.78
C ARG A 22 -29.09 2.61 11.85
N ALA A 23 -28.23 2.84 10.87
CA ALA A 23 -27.55 4.12 10.69
C ALA A 23 -28.09 4.78 9.42
N GLN A 24 -28.42 6.07 9.48
CA GLN A 24 -28.83 6.83 8.31
C GLN A 24 -28.15 8.18 8.28
N TYR A 25 -27.90 8.69 7.08
CA TYR A 25 -27.34 10.02 6.89
C TYR A 25 -28.08 10.78 5.79
N ARG A 26 -27.97 12.10 5.84
CA ARG A 26 -28.35 13.02 4.77
C ARG A 26 -27.26 14.04 4.59
N LEU A 27 -26.83 14.21 3.34
CA LEU A 27 -25.92 15.25 2.90
C LEU A 27 -26.74 16.37 2.25
N TRP A 28 -26.51 17.60 2.69
CA TRP A 28 -27.23 18.78 2.25
C TRP A 28 -26.30 19.80 1.61
N ASP A 29 -26.76 20.43 0.54
CA ASP A 29 -26.23 21.70 0.06
C ASP A 29 -26.83 22.82 0.93
N THR A 30 -25.97 23.56 1.64
CA THR A 30 -26.46 24.58 2.60
C THR A 30 -26.87 25.90 1.94
N PHE A 31 -26.49 26.12 0.69
CA PHE A 31 -26.85 27.30 -0.10
C PHE A 31 -28.19 27.08 -0.78
N ALA A 32 -28.33 25.96 -1.48
CA ALA A 32 -29.56 25.56 -2.17
C ALA A 32 -30.64 25.05 -1.19
N GLY A 33 -30.26 24.60 0.00
CA GLY A 33 -31.18 23.98 0.96
C GLY A 33 -31.74 22.65 0.47
N GLN A 34 -30.99 21.94 -0.39
CA GLN A 34 -31.43 20.71 -1.04
C GLN A 34 -30.60 19.53 -0.56
N GLN A 35 -31.25 18.37 -0.44
CA GLN A 35 -30.57 17.12 -0.14
C GLN A 35 -29.80 16.66 -1.39
N MET A 36 -28.49 16.44 -1.22
CA MET A 36 -27.59 15.95 -2.27
C MET A 36 -27.51 14.42 -2.33
N ALA A 37 -27.58 13.78 -1.16
CA ALA A 37 -27.53 12.33 -0.97
C ALA A 37 -28.11 11.95 0.40
N GLY A 38 -28.50 10.70 0.56
CA GLY A 38 -28.89 10.16 1.86
C GLY A 38 -29.32 8.72 1.75
N GLU A 39 -28.80 7.90 2.65
CA GLU A 39 -28.98 6.45 2.64
C GLU A 39 -29.21 5.94 4.07
N GLN A 40 -29.68 4.71 4.16
CA GLN A 40 -29.82 3.99 5.43
C GLN A 40 -29.17 2.62 5.32
N PHE A 41 -28.53 2.21 6.41
CA PHE A 41 -27.79 0.97 6.53
C PHE A 41 -28.26 0.20 7.74
N PHE A 42 -28.27 -1.12 7.62
CA PHE A 42 -28.53 -2.03 8.73
C PHE A 42 -27.32 -2.94 8.93
N ALA A 43 -26.81 -3.01 10.14
CA ALA A 43 -25.65 -3.83 10.47
C ALA A 43 -25.76 -4.41 11.89
N ASN A 44 -24.99 -5.45 12.19
CA ASN A 44 -24.83 -5.89 13.57
C ASN A 44 -23.89 -4.93 14.34
N ASP A 45 -23.83 -5.07 15.66
CA ASP A 45 -22.99 -4.22 16.51
C ASP A 45 -21.49 -4.30 16.14
N ALA A 46 -21.03 -5.46 15.63
CA ALA A 46 -19.64 -5.64 15.22
C ALA A 46 -19.23 -4.79 14.00
N ASN A 47 -20.18 -4.43 13.14
CA ASN A 47 -19.92 -3.75 11.87
C ASN A 47 -20.23 -2.24 11.90
N GLN A 48 -20.48 -1.65 13.07
CA GLN A 48 -20.79 -0.22 13.21
C GLN A 48 -19.75 0.69 12.55
N ARG A 49 -18.45 0.40 12.77
CA ARG A 49 -17.34 1.18 12.20
C ARG A 49 -17.29 1.08 10.68
N ARG A 50 -17.47 -0.14 10.15
CA ARG A 50 -17.54 -0.37 8.71
C ARG A 50 -18.66 0.45 8.08
N VAL A 51 -19.85 0.47 8.68
CA VAL A 51 -20.96 1.32 8.20
C VAL A 51 -20.60 2.80 8.21
N ALA A 52 -19.92 3.29 9.26
CA ALA A 52 -19.46 4.68 9.29
C ALA A 52 -18.47 5.00 8.16
N HIS A 53 -17.58 4.06 7.82
CA HIS A 53 -16.65 4.19 6.70
C HIS A 53 -17.37 4.17 5.34
N ILE A 54 -18.34 3.29 5.14
CA ILE A 54 -19.17 3.27 3.92
C ILE A 54 -19.92 4.60 3.74
N ILE A 55 -20.50 5.15 4.82
CA ILE A 55 -21.14 6.47 4.81
C ILE A 55 -20.13 7.56 4.45
N ALA A 56 -18.92 7.52 5.02
CA ALA A 56 -17.87 8.47 4.72
C ALA A 56 -17.44 8.39 3.23
N ASP A 57 -17.35 7.19 2.67
CA ASP A 57 -17.03 6.96 1.26
C ASP A 57 -18.11 7.55 0.35
N ALA A 58 -19.39 7.33 0.66
CA ALA A 58 -20.50 7.88 -0.11
C ALA A 58 -20.56 9.41 -0.06
N ILE A 59 -20.30 10.02 1.10
CA ILE A 59 -20.22 11.48 1.25
C ILE A 59 -19.02 12.04 0.47
N TYR A 60 -17.86 11.39 0.60
CA TYR A 60 -16.64 11.81 -0.08
C TYR A 60 -16.80 11.76 -1.59
N GLU A 61 -17.35 10.67 -2.12
CA GLU A 61 -17.62 10.53 -3.55
C GLU A 61 -18.61 11.59 -4.04
N ARG A 62 -19.67 11.84 -3.28
CA ARG A 62 -20.66 12.85 -3.67
C ARG A 62 -20.10 14.27 -3.72
N LEU A 63 -19.17 14.61 -2.84
CA LEU A 63 -18.57 15.95 -2.75
C LEU A 63 -17.37 16.15 -3.69
N THR A 64 -16.60 15.10 -3.95
CA THR A 64 -15.33 15.21 -4.68
C THR A 64 -15.39 14.63 -6.09
N GLY A 65 -16.36 13.76 -6.38
CA GLY A 65 -16.41 12.95 -7.60
C GLY A 65 -15.39 11.80 -7.60
N GLU A 66 -14.65 11.59 -6.51
CA GLU A 66 -13.61 10.58 -6.39
C GLU A 66 -14.09 9.43 -5.51
N LYS A 67 -13.72 8.19 -5.86
CA LYS A 67 -14.04 7.03 -5.02
C LYS A 67 -13.44 7.18 -3.62
N GLY A 68 -14.20 6.71 -2.64
CA GLY A 68 -13.77 6.62 -1.25
C GLY A 68 -12.61 5.64 -1.02
N TYR A 69 -12.08 5.67 0.19
CA TYR A 69 -11.01 4.78 0.65
C TYR A 69 -11.12 4.47 2.16
N PHE A 70 -12.20 4.88 2.82
CA PHE A 70 -12.38 4.74 4.25
C PHE A 70 -12.73 3.28 4.61
N ASP A 71 -13.52 2.56 3.81
CA ASP A 71 -13.76 1.12 4.00
C ASP A 71 -12.63 0.28 3.41
N THR A 72 -11.43 0.46 3.97
CA THR A 72 -10.21 -0.25 3.58
C THR A 72 -9.40 -0.67 4.81
N ARG A 73 -8.45 -1.58 4.58
CA ARG A 73 -7.54 -2.09 5.59
C ARG A 73 -6.09 -1.84 5.20
N VAL A 74 -5.21 -1.86 6.19
CA VAL A 74 -3.77 -1.81 6.00
C VAL A 74 -3.17 -3.03 6.66
N VAL A 75 -2.36 -3.77 5.91
CA VAL A 75 -1.47 -4.80 6.45
C VAL A 75 -0.11 -4.16 6.67
N PHE A 76 0.55 -4.48 7.78
CA PHE A 76 1.82 -3.89 8.18
C PHE A 76 2.61 -4.85 9.06
N ILE A 77 3.86 -4.49 9.34
CA ILE A 77 4.72 -5.18 10.31
C ILE A 77 4.68 -4.43 11.64
N ASP A 78 4.05 -5.04 12.64
CA ASP A 78 4.11 -4.62 14.04
C ASP A 78 5.47 -5.00 14.64
N GLU A 79 6.12 -4.03 15.27
CA GLU A 79 7.47 -4.13 15.81
C GLU A 79 7.48 -3.79 17.30
N SER A 80 7.80 -4.78 18.14
CA SER A 80 7.87 -4.62 19.61
C SER A 80 9.23 -5.04 20.17
N GLY A 81 9.53 -4.60 21.39
CA GLY A 81 10.82 -4.87 22.05
C GLY A 81 11.94 -3.91 21.66
N ALA A 82 13.14 -4.15 22.20
CA ALA A 82 14.32 -3.31 21.97
C ALA A 82 14.85 -3.41 20.53
N LYS A 83 15.58 -2.39 20.06
CA LYS A 83 16.09 -2.29 18.68
C LYS A 83 16.95 -3.51 18.25
N ASN A 84 17.71 -4.09 19.18
CA ASN A 84 18.58 -5.26 18.94
C ASN A 84 17.87 -6.62 19.14
N ALA A 85 16.60 -6.62 19.56
CA ALA A 85 15.83 -7.83 19.84
C ALA A 85 14.36 -7.61 19.41
N ARG A 86 14.16 -7.04 18.22
CA ARG A 86 12.83 -6.67 17.75
C ARG A 86 12.01 -7.90 17.40
N LYS A 87 10.84 -8.02 18.02
CA LYS A 87 9.82 -8.99 17.62
C LYS A 87 8.97 -8.37 16.50
N LYS A 88 8.97 -9.00 15.33
CA LYS A 88 8.21 -8.56 14.15
C LYS A 88 7.00 -9.46 13.94
N ARG A 89 5.82 -8.87 13.77
CA ARG A 89 4.54 -9.57 13.53
C ARG A 89 3.81 -8.96 12.36
N LEU A 90 3.28 -9.81 11.51
CA LEU A 90 2.30 -9.45 10.50
C LEU A 90 0.98 -9.09 11.19
N ALA A 91 0.49 -7.87 10.95
CA ALA A 91 -0.75 -7.35 11.50
C ALA A 91 -1.58 -6.68 10.42
N ILE A 92 -2.90 -6.62 10.65
CA ILE A 92 -3.87 -5.92 9.79
C ILE A 92 -4.75 -5.03 10.66
N MET A 93 -5.15 -3.88 10.15
CA MET A 93 -6.02 -2.91 10.82
C MET A 93 -6.92 -2.19 9.80
N ASP A 94 -7.94 -1.49 10.26
CA ASP A 94 -8.64 -0.49 9.45
C ASP A 94 -7.66 0.64 9.09
N GLN A 95 -7.88 1.35 7.99
CA GLN A 95 -6.93 2.36 7.51
C GLN A 95 -6.62 3.48 8.53
N ASP A 96 -7.50 3.70 9.51
CA ASP A 96 -7.34 4.68 10.59
C ASP A 96 -6.70 4.14 11.88
N GLY A 97 -6.22 2.89 11.88
CA GLY A 97 -5.53 2.27 13.01
C GLY A 97 -6.42 1.49 13.98
N ALA A 98 -7.74 1.46 13.75
CA ALA A 98 -8.65 0.65 14.56
C ALA A 98 -8.64 -0.83 14.18
N ASN A 99 -9.26 -1.67 15.01
CA ASN A 99 -9.50 -3.09 14.73
C ASN A 99 -8.22 -3.90 14.40
N VAL A 100 -7.11 -3.60 15.07
CA VAL A 100 -5.83 -4.32 14.88
C VAL A 100 -5.99 -5.80 15.18
N ARG A 101 -5.58 -6.65 14.23
CA ARG A 101 -5.54 -8.11 14.34
C ARG A 101 -4.17 -8.63 13.90
N TYR A 102 -3.59 -9.53 14.68
CA TYR A 102 -2.33 -10.19 14.34
C TYR A 102 -2.57 -11.42 13.46
N LEU A 103 -1.83 -11.50 12.36
CA LEU A 103 -1.86 -12.61 11.39
C LEU A 103 -0.69 -13.57 11.58
N SER A 104 0.23 -13.26 12.49
CA SER A 104 1.36 -14.11 12.88
C SER A 104 1.67 -13.95 14.37
N ASP A 105 2.30 -14.96 14.97
CA ASP A 105 2.63 -15.01 16.40
C ASP A 105 3.95 -14.31 16.78
N GLY A 106 4.76 -13.97 15.76
CA GLY A 106 6.08 -13.34 15.87
C GLY A 106 7.17 -14.27 16.39
N ARG A 107 7.02 -15.59 16.25
CA ARG A 107 8.11 -16.56 16.48
C ARG A 107 9.20 -16.49 15.42
N SER A 108 8.88 -15.89 14.27
CA SER A 108 9.80 -15.73 13.16
C SER A 108 9.68 -14.33 12.58
N ILE A 109 10.77 -13.86 11.99
CA ILE A 109 10.82 -12.55 11.36
C ILE A 109 9.96 -12.60 10.10
N VAL A 110 9.00 -11.68 10.02
CA VAL A 110 8.13 -11.46 8.86
C VAL A 110 8.32 -10.04 8.33
N LEU A 111 8.34 -9.88 7.01
CA LEU A 111 8.66 -8.61 6.35
C LEU A 111 7.83 -8.37 5.09
N THR A 112 7.67 -7.09 4.75
CA THR A 112 7.23 -6.60 3.43
C THR A 112 5.91 -7.19 2.90
N PRO A 113 4.80 -7.16 3.65
CA PRO A 113 3.54 -7.72 3.16
C PRO A 113 2.99 -6.97 1.95
N ARG A 114 2.26 -7.66 1.07
CA ARG A 114 1.57 -7.10 -0.10
C ARG A 114 0.19 -7.71 -0.26
N PHE A 115 -0.82 -6.87 -0.46
CA PHE A 115 -2.18 -7.33 -0.76
C PHE A 115 -2.29 -7.87 -2.18
N SER A 116 -3.10 -8.92 -2.31
CA SER A 116 -3.69 -9.27 -3.60
C SER A 116 -4.74 -8.21 -4.00
N PRO A 117 -4.77 -7.78 -5.27
CA PRO A 117 -5.73 -6.76 -5.72
C PRO A 117 -7.17 -7.28 -5.82
N ASN A 118 -7.38 -8.59 -5.85
CA ASN A 118 -8.69 -9.20 -6.15
C ASN A 118 -9.11 -10.29 -5.15
N ARG A 119 -8.29 -10.58 -4.14
CA ARG A 119 -8.57 -11.59 -3.12
C ARG A 119 -8.18 -11.06 -1.76
N GLN A 120 -8.82 -11.57 -0.72
CA GLN A 120 -8.43 -11.32 0.68
C GLN A 120 -7.20 -12.17 1.05
N GLU A 121 -6.13 -12.00 0.27
CA GLU A 121 -4.86 -12.71 0.37
C GLU A 121 -3.70 -11.72 0.47
N ILE A 122 -2.64 -12.13 1.15
CA ILE A 122 -1.39 -11.37 1.23
C ILE A 122 -0.19 -12.25 0.90
N THR A 123 0.78 -11.70 0.16
CA THR A 123 2.13 -12.25 0.11
C THR A 123 2.99 -11.60 1.18
N TYR A 124 3.84 -12.38 1.84
CA TYR A 124 4.82 -11.86 2.80
C TYR A 124 6.06 -12.75 2.85
N MET A 125 7.17 -12.18 3.30
CA MET A 125 8.42 -12.90 3.51
C MET A 125 8.51 -13.39 4.96
N SER A 126 8.96 -14.63 5.18
CA SER A 126 9.19 -15.20 6.51
C SER A 126 10.55 -15.91 6.58
N TYR A 127 11.21 -15.80 7.74
CA TYR A 127 12.47 -16.48 8.07
C TYR A 127 12.29 -17.70 9.00
N GLU A 128 11.09 -18.30 9.02
CA GLU A 128 10.75 -19.50 9.81
C GLU A 128 11.77 -20.65 9.68
N SER A 129 12.40 -20.80 8.51
CA SER A 129 13.38 -21.86 8.22
C SER A 129 14.84 -21.41 8.23
N GLY A 130 15.15 -20.22 8.74
CA GLY A 130 16.51 -19.64 8.70
C GLY A 130 16.96 -19.10 7.33
N GLN A 131 16.09 -19.21 6.31
CA GLN A 131 16.26 -18.63 4.98
C GLN A 131 14.95 -17.91 4.59
N PRO A 132 14.99 -16.84 3.79
CA PRO A 132 13.79 -16.12 3.37
C PRO A 132 12.92 -16.98 2.47
N ARG A 133 11.65 -17.15 2.84
CA ARG A 133 10.62 -17.80 2.03
C ARG A 133 9.43 -16.90 1.85
N VAL A 134 8.76 -17.03 0.70
CA VAL A 134 7.53 -16.28 0.41
C VAL A 134 6.32 -17.16 0.68
N TYR A 135 5.40 -16.62 1.47
CA TYR A 135 4.13 -17.25 1.77
C TYR A 135 2.98 -16.43 1.21
N LEU A 136 1.94 -17.13 0.80
CA LEU A 136 0.62 -16.60 0.53
C LEU A 136 -0.26 -16.92 1.73
N LEU A 137 -0.94 -15.91 2.30
CA LEU A 137 -1.84 -16.07 3.42
C LEU A 137 -3.26 -15.62 3.04
N GLN A 138 -4.22 -16.52 3.20
CA GLN A 138 -5.65 -16.20 3.19
C GLN A 138 -6.05 -15.55 4.52
N ILE A 139 -6.56 -14.31 4.46
CA ILE A 139 -6.77 -13.46 5.64
C ILE A 139 -7.93 -13.93 6.51
N GLU A 140 -8.93 -14.58 5.91
CA GLU A 140 -10.13 -15.04 6.62
C GLU A 140 -9.89 -16.38 7.32
N THR A 141 -9.31 -17.34 6.59
CA THR A 141 -9.11 -18.71 7.09
C THR A 141 -7.80 -18.88 7.85
N GLY A 142 -6.84 -17.96 7.68
CA GLY A 142 -5.49 -18.08 8.21
C GLY A 142 -4.64 -19.12 7.47
N GLN A 143 -5.12 -19.69 6.36
CA GLN A 143 -4.38 -20.69 5.61
C GLN A 143 -3.15 -20.08 4.93
N ARG A 144 -2.00 -20.75 5.13
CA ARG A 144 -0.71 -20.37 4.58
C ARG A 144 -0.26 -21.37 3.53
N GLU A 145 0.11 -20.87 2.36
CA GLU A 145 0.72 -21.63 1.29
C GLU A 145 2.14 -21.12 1.02
N LEU A 146 3.10 -22.04 0.85
CA LEU A 146 4.44 -21.69 0.39
C LEU A 146 4.40 -21.39 -1.12
N VAL A 147 4.71 -20.16 -1.51
CA VAL A 147 4.81 -19.79 -2.94
C VAL A 147 6.08 -20.35 -3.55
N GLY A 148 7.19 -20.30 -2.79
CA GLY A 148 8.48 -20.83 -3.23
C GLY A 148 9.62 -20.41 -2.31
N ASN A 149 10.79 -21.01 -2.54
CA ASN A 149 12.05 -20.57 -1.98
C ASN A 149 12.77 -19.68 -2.99
N PHE A 150 13.14 -18.46 -2.58
CA PHE A 150 13.76 -17.48 -3.45
C PHE A 150 15.05 -16.96 -2.78
N PRO A 151 16.16 -17.72 -2.89
CA PRO A 151 17.44 -17.29 -2.37
C PRO A 151 17.80 -15.90 -2.90
N GLY A 152 18.30 -15.03 -2.02
CA GLY A 152 18.73 -13.68 -2.43
C GLY A 152 17.60 -12.69 -2.72
N MET A 153 16.34 -13.02 -2.40
CA MET A 153 15.24 -12.07 -2.48
C MET A 153 15.37 -10.96 -1.44
N THR A 154 15.16 -9.71 -1.86
CA THR A 154 15.27 -8.52 -0.99
C THR A 154 13.92 -7.97 -0.51
N PHE A 155 12.83 -8.22 -1.24
CA PHE A 155 11.47 -7.78 -0.91
C PHE A 155 10.45 -8.86 -1.27
N ALA A 156 9.35 -8.98 -0.52
CA ALA A 156 8.26 -9.88 -0.92
C ALA A 156 7.65 -9.44 -2.27
N PRO A 157 7.16 -10.41 -3.06
CA PRO A 157 6.75 -10.15 -4.42
C PRO A 157 5.38 -9.47 -4.47
N ARG A 158 5.18 -8.63 -5.50
CA ARG A 158 3.91 -7.92 -5.73
C ARG A 158 3.05 -8.69 -6.72
N PHE A 159 1.74 -8.68 -6.54
CA PHE A 159 0.81 -9.29 -7.50
C PHE A 159 0.72 -8.49 -8.80
N SER A 160 0.46 -9.19 -9.90
CA SER A 160 -0.16 -8.59 -11.08
C SER A 160 -1.58 -8.12 -10.77
N PRO A 161 -2.14 -7.13 -11.51
CA PRO A 161 -3.48 -6.61 -11.25
C PRO A 161 -4.59 -7.66 -11.31
N ASP A 162 -4.41 -8.71 -12.12
CA ASP A 162 -5.32 -9.86 -12.24
C ASP A 162 -5.11 -10.92 -11.14
N GLY A 163 -4.14 -10.74 -10.24
CA GLY A 163 -3.81 -11.65 -9.15
C GLY A 163 -3.25 -13.01 -9.58
N GLN A 164 -2.95 -13.23 -10.87
CA GLN A 164 -2.49 -14.53 -11.38
C GLN A 164 -0.98 -14.72 -11.30
N LYS A 165 -0.22 -13.62 -11.30
CA LYS A 165 1.24 -13.62 -11.26
C LYS A 165 1.74 -12.82 -10.09
N VAL A 166 2.99 -13.08 -9.72
CA VAL A 166 3.76 -12.23 -8.82
C VAL A 166 5.07 -11.80 -9.46
N ILE A 167 5.47 -10.56 -9.25
CA ILE A 167 6.72 -9.99 -9.75
C ILE A 167 7.69 -9.73 -8.59
N MET A 168 8.96 -10.04 -8.82
CA MET A 168 9.98 -10.09 -7.78
C MET A 168 11.36 -9.75 -8.30
N SER A 169 12.25 -9.36 -7.39
CA SER A 169 13.68 -9.22 -7.67
C SER A 169 14.46 -10.32 -6.96
N LEU A 170 15.33 -11.00 -7.71
CA LEU A 170 16.16 -12.10 -7.21
C LEU A 170 17.64 -11.76 -7.40
N LEU A 171 18.39 -11.77 -6.30
CA LEU A 171 19.86 -11.72 -6.35
C LEU A 171 20.40 -13.02 -6.95
N ARG A 172 21.38 -12.87 -7.82
CA ARG A 172 22.08 -13.96 -8.49
C ARG A 172 23.46 -14.17 -7.86
N ASP A 173 24.06 -15.31 -8.14
CA ASP A 173 25.39 -15.69 -7.61
C ASP A 173 26.50 -14.72 -8.03
N ASP A 174 26.30 -13.98 -9.13
CA ASP A 174 27.22 -12.94 -9.62
C ASP A 174 27.10 -11.59 -8.86
N GLY A 175 26.24 -11.51 -7.84
CA GLY A 175 26.00 -10.30 -7.05
C GLY A 175 25.01 -9.31 -7.68
N ASN A 176 24.49 -9.61 -8.87
CA ASN A 176 23.50 -8.77 -9.56
C ASN A 176 22.07 -9.20 -9.21
N SER A 177 21.10 -8.29 -9.36
CA SER A 177 19.68 -8.61 -9.14
C SER A 177 18.87 -8.37 -10.39
N ASN A 178 17.95 -9.29 -10.70
CA ASN A 178 17.07 -9.13 -11.86
C ASN A 178 15.61 -9.32 -11.50
N ILE A 179 14.75 -8.80 -12.36
CA ILE A 179 13.29 -8.90 -12.22
C ILE A 179 12.79 -10.18 -12.86
N PHE A 180 11.93 -10.89 -12.13
CA PHE A 180 11.24 -12.09 -12.57
C PHE A 180 9.75 -11.96 -12.32
N ALA A 181 8.95 -12.52 -13.22
CA ALA A 181 7.52 -12.75 -13.02
C ALA A 181 7.28 -14.26 -12.86
N MET A 182 6.40 -14.63 -11.94
CA MET A 182 6.03 -16.01 -11.67
C MET A 182 4.52 -16.18 -11.76
N ASP A 183 4.09 -17.18 -12.51
CA ASP A 183 2.69 -17.61 -12.55
C ASP A 183 2.37 -18.42 -11.29
N LEU A 184 1.34 -18.02 -10.53
CA LEU A 184 1.03 -18.64 -9.25
C LEU A 184 0.44 -20.04 -9.38
N ARG A 185 -0.19 -20.37 -10.51
CA ARG A 185 -0.85 -21.68 -10.72
C ARG A 185 0.15 -22.73 -11.18
N SER A 186 0.93 -22.41 -12.21
CA SER A 186 1.92 -23.31 -12.82
C SER A 186 3.27 -23.29 -12.11
N ARG A 187 3.53 -22.26 -11.29
CA ARG A 187 4.83 -21.99 -10.66
C ARG A 187 5.94 -21.68 -11.67
N SER A 188 5.60 -21.44 -12.95
CA SER A 188 6.55 -21.07 -13.99
C SER A 188 7.10 -19.66 -13.78
N THR A 189 8.40 -19.49 -13.92
CA THR A 189 9.11 -18.20 -13.76
C THR A 189 9.67 -17.71 -15.09
N THR A 190 9.43 -16.43 -15.40
CA THR A 190 9.96 -15.73 -16.57
C THR A 190 10.88 -14.60 -16.10
N ARG A 191 12.10 -14.55 -16.63
CA ARG A 191 13.05 -13.46 -16.38
C ARG A 191 12.72 -12.26 -17.27
N LEU A 192 12.54 -11.08 -16.67
CA LEU A 192 12.17 -9.84 -17.38
C LEU A 192 13.38 -8.91 -17.61
N THR A 193 14.41 -9.00 -16.77
CA THR A 193 15.66 -8.25 -16.97
C THR A 193 16.88 -9.16 -16.94
N ASN A 194 17.90 -8.85 -17.74
CA ASN A 194 19.09 -9.67 -17.89
C ASN A 194 20.40 -8.88 -17.85
N SER A 195 20.40 -7.72 -17.20
CA SER A 195 21.57 -6.86 -17.10
C SER A 195 22.50 -7.27 -15.94
N THR A 196 23.72 -6.74 -15.95
CA THR A 196 24.69 -6.80 -14.84
C THR A 196 24.44 -5.72 -13.78
N ALA A 197 23.25 -5.12 -13.78
CA ALA A 197 22.85 -4.11 -12.81
C ALA A 197 22.05 -4.74 -11.67
N ILE A 198 21.78 -3.95 -10.63
CA ILE A 198 20.85 -4.29 -9.55
C ILE A 198 19.47 -3.75 -9.94
N ASP A 199 18.62 -4.63 -10.47
CA ASP A 199 17.21 -4.33 -10.74
C ASP A 199 16.33 -4.82 -9.57
N THR A 200 15.57 -3.91 -8.93
CA THR A 200 14.78 -4.21 -7.72
C THR A 200 13.42 -3.50 -7.67
N SER A 201 12.61 -3.85 -6.68
CA SER A 201 11.33 -3.19 -6.34
C SER A 201 10.35 -3.03 -7.52
N PRO A 202 10.06 -4.11 -8.28
CA PRO A 202 9.16 -4.02 -9.42
C PRO A 202 7.70 -3.80 -8.97
N SER A 203 6.93 -3.02 -9.75
CA SER A 203 5.49 -2.82 -9.58
C SER A 203 4.80 -2.75 -10.93
N TYR A 204 3.70 -3.48 -11.10
CA TYR A 204 2.85 -3.39 -12.29
C TYR A 204 2.09 -2.07 -12.35
N SER A 205 1.79 -1.61 -13.58
CA SER A 205 0.71 -0.67 -13.85
C SER A 205 -0.66 -1.32 -13.58
N PRO A 206 -1.71 -0.54 -13.26
CA PRO A 206 -3.03 -1.11 -12.92
C PRO A 206 -3.70 -1.85 -14.08
N ASP A 207 -3.37 -1.50 -15.33
CA ASP A 207 -3.82 -2.22 -16.53
C ASP A 207 -2.97 -3.47 -16.85
N GLY A 208 -1.90 -3.72 -16.09
CA GLY A 208 -1.00 -4.85 -16.26
C GLY A 208 -0.08 -4.77 -17.49
N SER A 209 -0.10 -3.67 -18.25
CA SER A 209 0.66 -3.54 -19.50
C SER A 209 2.14 -3.19 -19.29
N LYS A 210 2.47 -2.56 -18.16
CA LYS A 210 3.81 -2.05 -17.84
C LYS A 210 4.27 -2.44 -16.44
N VAL A 211 5.57 -2.32 -16.24
CA VAL A 211 6.24 -2.48 -14.94
C VAL A 211 7.16 -1.29 -14.71
N VAL A 212 7.11 -0.70 -13.52
CA VAL A 212 8.17 0.20 -13.02
C VAL A 212 9.07 -0.54 -12.05
N PHE A 213 10.36 -0.20 -12.05
CA PHE A 213 11.35 -0.84 -11.21
C PHE A 213 12.54 0.10 -10.95
N THR A 214 13.33 -0.20 -9.94
CA THR A 214 14.59 0.50 -9.66
C THR A 214 15.74 -0.20 -10.35
N SER A 215 16.65 0.55 -10.97
CA SER A 215 17.90 0.02 -11.55
C SER A 215 19.06 0.99 -11.33
N ASP A 216 20.25 0.48 -11.04
CA ASP A 216 21.49 1.23 -10.91
C ASP A 216 22.37 1.20 -12.18
N ARG A 217 21.85 0.67 -13.29
CA ARG A 217 22.60 0.54 -14.57
C ARG A 217 23.17 1.85 -15.12
N GLY A 218 22.66 2.99 -14.66
CA GLY A 218 23.17 4.33 -14.97
C GLY A 218 24.19 4.89 -13.98
N GLY A 219 24.76 4.04 -13.11
CA GLY A 219 25.75 4.38 -12.08
C GLY A 219 25.17 4.67 -10.69
N ARG A 220 23.93 5.19 -10.61
CA ARG A 220 23.17 5.34 -9.36
C ARG A 220 21.75 4.83 -9.56
N ALA A 221 21.11 4.35 -8.48
CA ALA A 221 19.76 3.82 -8.56
C ALA A 221 18.74 4.89 -8.99
N GLN A 222 17.98 4.54 -10.02
CA GLN A 222 16.99 5.36 -10.72
C GLN A 222 15.76 4.51 -11.04
N ILE A 223 14.65 5.15 -11.38
CA ILE A 223 13.41 4.48 -11.77
C ILE A 223 13.39 4.29 -13.27
N TYR A 224 13.05 3.07 -13.68
CA TYR A 224 12.85 2.64 -15.05
C TYR A 224 11.43 2.11 -15.23
N SER A 225 10.96 2.13 -16.47
CA SER A 225 9.69 1.54 -16.92
C SER A 225 9.95 0.58 -18.08
N MET A 226 9.16 -0.48 -18.17
CA MET A 226 9.22 -1.48 -19.24
C MET A 226 7.84 -2.08 -19.51
N GLY A 227 7.68 -2.77 -20.64
CA GLY A 227 6.54 -3.64 -20.88
C GLY A 227 6.48 -4.77 -19.84
N ALA A 228 5.28 -5.29 -19.56
CA ALA A 228 5.11 -6.42 -18.64
C ALA A 228 5.80 -7.71 -19.10
N ASP A 229 6.20 -7.79 -20.37
CA ASP A 229 7.03 -8.83 -20.98
C ASP A 229 8.55 -8.58 -20.85
N GLY A 230 8.96 -7.45 -20.27
CA GLY A 230 10.36 -7.05 -20.11
C GLY A 230 10.92 -6.17 -21.24
N SER A 231 10.14 -5.90 -22.29
CA SER A 231 10.57 -5.10 -23.44
C SER A 231 10.61 -3.59 -23.16
N GLY A 232 11.34 -2.82 -23.97
CA GLY A 232 11.26 -1.35 -23.96
C GLY A 232 11.76 -0.65 -22.69
N GLN A 233 12.72 -1.25 -21.97
CA GLN A 233 13.25 -0.71 -20.71
C GLN A 233 13.83 0.69 -20.88
N THR A 234 13.20 1.68 -20.24
CA THR A 234 13.54 3.10 -20.37
C THR A 234 13.61 3.77 -19.01
N ARG A 235 14.62 4.62 -18.80
CA ARG A 235 14.76 5.43 -17.58
C ARG A 235 13.70 6.53 -17.56
N ILE A 236 13.05 6.75 -16.42
CA ILE A 236 12.04 7.81 -16.28
C ILE A 236 12.36 8.83 -15.19
N SER A 237 13.20 8.52 -14.19
CA SER A 237 13.66 9.54 -13.24
C SER A 237 14.97 10.19 -13.69
N PHE A 238 15.06 11.51 -13.66
CA PHE A 238 16.25 12.26 -14.11
C PHE A 238 16.78 13.29 -13.11
N GLY A 239 16.08 13.49 -12.00
CA GLY A 239 16.53 14.42 -10.96
C GLY A 239 17.72 13.91 -10.15
N ASP A 240 18.22 14.78 -9.26
CA ASP A 240 19.35 14.47 -8.41
C ASP A 240 18.98 13.57 -7.24
N GLY A 241 19.85 12.59 -6.95
CA GLY A 241 19.70 11.66 -5.84
C GLY A 241 19.59 10.21 -6.28
N VAL A 242 19.20 9.37 -5.33
CA VAL A 242 18.94 7.94 -5.53
C VAL A 242 17.43 7.72 -5.43
N TYR A 243 16.85 7.07 -6.44
CA TYR A 243 15.42 6.78 -6.46
C TYR A 243 15.18 5.28 -6.26
N SER A 244 14.25 4.94 -5.39
CA SER A 244 13.94 3.56 -4.99
C SER A 244 12.43 3.34 -4.78
N THR A 245 12.06 2.07 -4.63
CA THR A 245 10.71 1.61 -4.30
C THR A 245 9.57 2.28 -5.09
N PRO A 246 9.61 2.26 -6.44
CA PRO A 246 8.54 2.84 -7.24
C PRO A 246 7.25 2.02 -7.11
N VAL A 247 6.11 2.71 -7.02
CA VAL A 247 4.78 2.08 -6.96
C VAL A 247 3.81 2.82 -7.85
N TRP A 248 3.20 2.10 -8.79
CA TRP A 248 2.20 2.65 -9.69
C TRP A 248 0.92 3.01 -8.92
N SER A 249 0.35 4.17 -9.21
CA SER A 249 -0.98 4.58 -8.73
C SER A 249 -2.04 3.62 -9.26
N PRO A 250 -3.04 3.22 -8.44
CA PRO A 250 -4.20 2.46 -8.92
C PRO A 250 -4.96 3.15 -10.07
N ARG A 251 -4.84 4.48 -10.20
CA ARG A 251 -5.43 5.26 -11.30
C ARG A 251 -4.61 5.22 -12.60
N GLY A 252 -3.37 4.75 -12.54
CA GLY A 252 -2.48 4.64 -13.69
C GLY A 252 -1.74 5.92 -14.07
N ASP A 253 -2.05 7.06 -13.43
CA ASP A 253 -1.59 8.40 -13.79
C ASP A 253 -0.25 8.82 -13.16
N LEU A 254 0.10 8.23 -12.01
CA LEU A 254 1.26 8.59 -11.20
C LEU A 254 2.08 7.37 -10.77
N ILE A 255 3.34 7.62 -10.45
CA ILE A 255 4.27 6.69 -9.80
C ILE A 255 4.73 7.37 -8.50
N ALA A 256 4.47 6.74 -7.36
CA ALA A 256 5.08 7.11 -6.09
C ALA A 256 6.47 6.50 -5.97
N PHE A 257 7.38 7.15 -5.26
CA PHE A 257 8.73 6.68 -5.07
C PHE A 257 9.34 7.17 -3.76
N THR A 258 10.40 6.49 -3.34
CA THR A 258 11.32 6.99 -2.33
C THR A 258 12.53 7.61 -3.03
N LYS A 259 12.99 8.76 -2.54
CA LYS A 259 14.16 9.46 -3.05
C LYS A 259 15.09 9.83 -1.92
N GLN A 260 16.37 9.58 -2.09
CA GLN A 260 17.41 9.99 -1.15
C GLN A 260 18.31 11.05 -1.80
N THR A 261 18.29 12.25 -1.23
CA THR A 261 19.06 13.40 -1.70
C THR A 261 19.43 14.28 -0.51
N GLY A 262 20.67 14.80 -0.46
CA GLY A 262 21.10 15.72 0.60
C GLY A 262 21.09 15.11 2.02
N GLY A 263 21.15 13.79 2.14
CA GLY A 263 21.07 13.09 3.44
C GLY A 263 19.65 12.86 3.95
N GLU A 264 18.62 13.34 3.24
CA GLU A 264 17.22 13.13 3.58
C GLU A 264 16.58 12.02 2.74
N PHE A 265 15.54 11.40 3.30
CA PHE A 265 14.65 10.51 2.58
C PHE A 265 13.34 11.23 2.30
N GLN A 266 12.83 11.06 1.09
CA GLN A 266 11.70 11.78 0.56
C GLN A 266 10.69 10.80 -0.03
N ILE A 267 9.40 11.06 0.19
CA ILE A 267 8.32 10.41 -0.55
C ILE A 267 7.83 11.38 -1.60
N GLY A 268 7.92 10.98 -2.87
CA GLY A 268 7.54 11.80 -4.01
C GLY A 268 6.61 11.07 -4.96
N VAL A 269 6.05 11.83 -5.90
CA VAL A 269 5.29 11.32 -7.04
C VAL A 269 5.73 11.99 -8.32
N MET A 270 5.62 11.28 -9.44
CA MET A 270 5.83 11.79 -10.79
C MET A 270 4.82 11.16 -11.75
N LYS A 271 4.63 11.74 -12.93
CA LYS A 271 3.84 11.11 -14.00
C LYS A 271 4.56 9.86 -14.52
N THR A 272 3.84 9.03 -15.27
CA THR A 272 4.37 7.76 -15.81
C THR A 272 5.52 7.92 -16.80
N ASP A 273 5.68 9.10 -17.38
CA ASP A 273 6.80 9.48 -18.26
C ASP A 273 7.98 10.11 -17.49
N GLY A 274 7.86 10.27 -16.16
CA GLY A 274 8.86 10.89 -15.31
C GLY A 274 8.69 12.40 -15.11
N SER A 275 7.80 13.05 -15.86
CA SER A 275 7.57 14.49 -15.74
C SER A 275 6.75 14.85 -14.51
N GLY A 276 6.78 16.12 -14.10
CA GLY A 276 5.98 16.61 -12.98
C GLY A 276 6.35 16.01 -11.62
N GLU A 277 7.63 15.68 -11.42
CA GLU A 277 8.16 15.23 -10.13
C GLU A 277 7.82 16.25 -9.04
N ARG A 278 7.26 15.77 -7.93
CA ARG A 278 7.02 16.56 -6.72
C ARG A 278 7.24 15.73 -5.46
N ILE A 279 7.76 16.38 -4.43
CA ILE A 279 7.95 15.78 -3.10
C ILE A 279 6.72 16.08 -2.25
N LEU A 280 6.17 15.04 -1.62
CA LEU A 280 5.01 15.13 -0.74
C LEU A 280 5.40 15.15 0.73
N SER A 281 6.54 14.53 1.06
CA SER A 281 7.04 14.45 2.42
C SER A 281 8.56 14.27 2.40
N SER A 282 9.24 14.86 3.37
CA SER A 282 10.68 14.73 3.62
C SER A 282 10.92 14.42 5.10
N GLY A 283 11.95 13.61 5.39
CA GLY A 283 12.30 13.30 6.76
C GLY A 283 13.51 12.38 6.89
N PHE A 284 13.81 12.02 8.13
CA PHE A 284 14.83 11.03 8.44
C PHE A 284 14.28 9.63 8.14
N GLN A 285 14.93 8.93 7.20
CA GLN A 285 14.69 7.52 6.88
C GLN A 285 13.20 7.14 6.77
N GLN A 286 12.57 7.57 5.68
CA GLN A 286 11.18 7.26 5.33
C GLN A 286 11.08 6.56 3.98
N GLU A 287 10.37 5.43 3.94
CA GLU A 287 10.37 4.53 2.78
C GLU A 287 9.07 3.74 2.64
N GLY A 288 8.97 2.97 1.55
CA GLY A 288 7.91 1.98 1.35
C GLY A 288 6.53 2.59 1.10
N PRO A 289 6.35 3.52 0.15
CA PRO A 289 5.05 4.08 -0.15
C PRO A 289 4.06 3.01 -0.65
N THR A 290 2.80 3.14 -0.23
CA THR A 290 1.66 2.34 -0.69
C THR A 290 0.46 3.26 -0.92
N TRP A 291 -0.31 3.02 -1.99
CA TRP A 291 -1.44 3.85 -2.37
C TRP A 291 -2.73 3.37 -1.74
N ALA A 292 -3.55 4.30 -1.24
CA ALA A 292 -4.97 4.06 -1.07
C ALA A 292 -5.61 3.69 -2.43
N PRO A 293 -6.66 2.87 -2.48
CA PRO A 293 -7.20 2.32 -3.73
C PRO A 293 -7.76 3.38 -4.69
N ASN A 294 -8.11 4.56 -4.21
CA ASN A 294 -8.55 5.68 -5.04
C ASN A 294 -7.39 6.50 -5.66
N GLY A 295 -6.14 6.20 -5.28
CA GLY A 295 -4.93 6.91 -5.74
C GLY A 295 -4.79 8.34 -5.22
N ARG A 296 -5.48 8.72 -4.13
CA ARG A 296 -5.46 10.10 -3.58
C ARG A 296 -4.62 10.26 -2.31
N VAL A 297 -4.32 9.15 -1.64
CA VAL A 297 -3.55 9.13 -0.38
C VAL A 297 -2.46 8.08 -0.49
N LEU A 298 -1.30 8.40 0.07
CA LEU A 298 -0.18 7.48 0.26
C LEU A 298 -0.02 7.19 1.75
N MET A 299 0.36 5.97 2.07
CA MET A 299 0.90 5.60 3.37
C MET A 299 2.33 5.10 3.19
N PHE A 300 3.18 5.37 4.17
CA PHE A 300 4.58 4.95 4.21
C PHE A 300 5.00 4.79 5.66
N PHE A 301 6.21 4.31 5.91
CA PHE A 301 6.77 4.31 7.26
C PHE A 301 7.94 5.30 7.35
N ARG A 302 8.09 5.92 8.52
CA ARG A 302 9.18 6.81 8.87
C ARG A 302 9.83 6.33 10.15
N ASP A 303 11.16 6.20 10.13
CA ASP A 303 11.89 5.91 11.35
C ASP A 303 11.81 7.10 12.33
N SER A 304 11.53 6.77 13.59
CA SER A 304 11.44 7.74 14.69
C SER A 304 12.27 7.27 15.87
N ALA A 305 12.37 8.09 16.92
CA ALA A 305 13.07 7.73 18.14
C ALA A 305 12.50 6.41 18.73
N GLY A 306 13.30 5.35 18.65
CA GLY A 306 12.95 4.01 19.12
C GLY A 306 12.45 3.03 18.05
N GLY A 307 11.95 3.50 16.90
CA GLY A 307 11.46 2.63 15.82
C GLY A 307 10.55 3.29 14.78
N PRO A 308 10.14 2.52 13.75
CA PRO A 308 9.32 3.02 12.65
C PRO A 308 7.88 3.32 13.06
N LYS A 309 7.26 4.31 12.40
CA LYS A 309 5.85 4.64 12.53
C LYS A 309 5.22 4.80 11.16
N LEU A 310 3.94 4.45 11.05
CA LEU A 310 3.15 4.67 9.84
C LEU A 310 2.68 6.12 9.76
N VAL A 311 2.78 6.67 8.56
CA VAL A 311 2.39 8.04 8.21
C VAL A 311 1.60 7.97 6.91
N SER A 312 0.51 8.74 6.82
CA SER A 312 -0.20 8.98 5.57
C SER A 312 -0.05 10.43 5.13
N VAL A 313 -0.14 10.66 3.82
CA VAL A 313 -0.15 12.00 3.22
C VAL A 313 -1.03 11.99 1.98
N ASP A 314 -1.80 13.04 1.79
CA ASP A 314 -2.59 13.23 0.57
C ASP A 314 -1.73 13.77 -0.58
N LEU A 315 -2.24 13.70 -1.81
CA LEU A 315 -1.53 14.16 -3.01
C LEU A 315 -1.18 15.67 -3.04
N THR A 316 -1.75 16.50 -2.18
CA THR A 316 -1.34 17.90 -2.03
C THR A 316 -0.07 18.07 -1.20
N GLY A 317 0.33 17.04 -0.43
CA GLY A 317 1.47 17.09 0.48
C GLY A 317 1.21 17.90 1.75
N ARG A 318 -0.06 18.18 2.11
CA ARG A 318 -0.40 19.08 3.23
C ARG A 318 -1.07 18.38 4.40
N ASN A 319 -1.79 17.30 4.17
CA ASN A 319 -2.46 16.53 5.22
C ASN A 319 -1.62 15.31 5.62
N GLU A 320 -0.43 15.56 6.15
CA GLU A 320 0.40 14.50 6.72
C GLU A 320 -0.15 14.09 8.10
N GLN A 321 -0.40 12.80 8.30
CA GLN A 321 -0.97 12.27 9.54
C GLN A 321 -0.22 11.03 10.01
N SER A 322 0.07 10.95 11.31
CA SER A 322 0.58 9.72 11.91
C SER A 322 -0.57 8.75 12.17
N ILE A 323 -0.41 7.49 11.77
CA ILE A 323 -1.42 6.46 11.98
C ILE A 323 -1.23 5.83 13.37
N PRO A 324 -2.27 5.83 14.23
CA PRO A 324 -2.15 5.30 15.58
C PRO A 324 -1.92 3.79 15.54
N THR A 325 -0.88 3.35 16.23
CA THR A 325 -0.50 1.94 16.39
C THR A 325 -0.01 1.72 17.83
N ALA A 326 -0.20 0.51 18.36
CA ALA A 326 0.18 0.20 19.74
C ALA A 326 1.70 0.10 19.95
N ASN A 327 2.42 -0.39 18.93
CA ASN A 327 3.88 -0.48 18.93
C ASN A 327 4.44 0.27 17.70
N PHE A 328 5.72 0.04 17.38
CA PHE A 328 6.29 0.51 16.12
C PHE A 328 5.65 -0.24 14.94
N ALA A 329 5.63 0.40 13.78
CA ALA A 329 4.95 -0.14 12.61
C ALA A 329 5.69 0.25 11.32
N SER A 330 5.96 -0.75 10.48
CA SER A 330 6.71 -0.62 9.23
C SER A 330 6.05 -1.38 8.08
N ASP A 331 6.58 -1.20 6.87
CA ASP A 331 6.19 -1.93 5.65
C ASP A 331 4.66 -1.97 5.39
N PRO A 332 3.96 -0.83 5.32
CA PRO A 332 2.52 -0.84 5.05
C PRO A 332 2.22 -1.34 3.63
N ALA A 333 1.11 -2.02 3.50
CA ALA A 333 0.43 -2.25 2.23
C ALA A 333 -1.06 -1.97 2.41
N TRP A 334 -1.60 -1.08 1.58
CA TRP A 334 -3.01 -0.72 1.60
C TRP A 334 -3.84 -1.75 0.83
N SER A 335 -5.01 -2.11 1.34
CA SER A 335 -5.92 -3.02 0.67
C SER A 335 -6.71 -2.32 -0.46
N PRO A 336 -7.27 -3.09 -1.40
CA PRO A 336 -8.43 -2.67 -2.16
C PRO A 336 -9.61 -2.28 -1.25
N LEU A 337 -10.66 -1.68 -1.83
CA LEU A 337 -11.95 -1.51 -1.14
C LEU A 337 -12.51 -2.87 -0.72
N LEU A 338 -13.15 -2.91 0.44
CA LEU A 338 -13.85 -4.10 0.90
C LEU A 338 -15.18 -4.25 0.16
N GLU A 339 -15.50 -5.46 -0.29
CA GLU A 339 -16.80 -5.79 -0.91
C GLU A 339 -17.92 -5.99 0.10
#